data_AF-Q4ZT38-F1
#
_entry.id   AF-Q4ZT38-F1
#
_cell.length_a   1.000
_cell.length_b   1.000
_cell.length_c   1.000
_cell.angle_alpha   90.00
_cell.angle_beta   90.00
_cell.angle_gamma   90.00
#
_symmetry.space_group_name_H-M   'P 1'
#
loop_
_entity.id
_entity.type
_entity.pdbx_description
1 polymer ?
#
loop_
_entity_poly.entity_id
_entity_poly.type
_entity_poly.pdbx_seq_one_letter_code
_entity_poly.pdbx_strand_id
1 'polypeptide(L)'
;MPPQGSFVTIHARPPHTGTFSLSAKALTVREAYQVLRDIGLGVSVMRRLGEKPWTEMYSGMTSVETDGWVITFYNDCETLDYCDSCYCPDGRAYTFDSSQQFGTDPVELLSTWEHAELEKLLKVS
;
A
#
# COMPACT_ATOMS: atom_id res chain seq x y z
N MET A 1 -28.14 26.64 -48.72
CA MET A 1 -28.09 25.66 -47.62
C MET A 1 -26.67 25.09 -47.58
N PRO A 2 -25.96 25.18 -46.44
CA PRO A 2 -24.50 25.03 -46.35
C PRO A 2 -24.02 23.56 -46.31
N PRO A 3 -22.69 23.31 -46.47
CA PRO A 3 -22.16 22.03 -46.94
C PRO A 3 -21.78 21.04 -45.82
N GLN A 4 -21.69 19.77 -46.20
CA GLN A 4 -21.24 18.63 -45.39
C GLN A 4 -19.81 18.85 -44.89
N GLY A 5 -19.66 19.08 -43.58
CA GLY A 5 -18.36 19.20 -42.92
C GLY A 5 -17.72 17.83 -42.70
N SER A 6 -16.50 17.65 -43.22
CA SER A 6 -15.66 16.50 -42.92
C SER A 6 -15.15 16.58 -41.48
N PHE A 7 -15.41 15.55 -40.68
CA PHE A 7 -14.85 15.42 -39.34
C PHE A 7 -13.44 14.84 -39.46
N VAL A 8 -12.41 15.65 -39.18
CA VAL A 8 -11.04 15.15 -39.07
C VAL A 8 -10.89 14.53 -37.69
N THR A 9 -10.86 13.20 -37.62
CA THR A 9 -10.53 12.49 -36.38
C THR A 9 -9.05 12.69 -36.07
N ILE A 10 -8.72 13.59 -35.16
CA ILE A 10 -7.41 13.62 -34.50
C ILE A 10 -7.37 12.45 -33.52
N HIS A 11 -6.77 11.33 -33.93
CA HIS A 11 -6.44 10.27 -32.99
C HIS A 11 -5.34 10.78 -32.06
N ALA A 12 -5.71 11.09 -30.82
CA ALA A 12 -4.77 11.34 -29.75
C ALA A 12 -3.85 10.12 -29.60
N ARG A 13 -2.55 10.35 -29.74
CA ARG A 13 -1.49 9.37 -29.48
C ARG A 13 -1.58 8.96 -28.00
N PRO A 14 -1.72 7.67 -27.66
CA PRO A 14 -1.76 7.26 -26.26
C PRO A 14 -0.45 7.64 -25.55
N PRO A 15 -0.52 8.15 -24.31
CA PRO A 15 0.65 8.52 -23.54
C PRO A 15 1.44 7.26 -23.18
N HIS A 16 2.77 7.37 -23.37
CA HIS A 16 3.84 6.54 -22.84
C HIS A 16 3.43 5.22 -22.19
N THR A 17 3.65 4.13 -22.91
CA THR A 17 3.86 2.82 -22.30
C THR A 17 5.06 2.94 -21.36
N GLY A 18 4.79 3.21 -20.08
CA GLY A 18 5.77 3.00 -19.03
C GLY A 18 6.16 1.52 -19.09
N THR A 19 7.42 1.27 -19.42
CA THR A 19 8.00 -0.07 -19.43
C THR A 19 7.94 -0.59 -18.00
N PHE A 20 6.95 -1.41 -17.67
CA PHE A 20 6.98 -2.19 -16.44
C PHE A 20 8.16 -3.14 -16.56
N SER A 21 9.20 -2.88 -15.76
CA SER A 21 10.41 -3.70 -15.74
C SER A 21 10.05 -5.13 -15.31
N LEU A 22 10.17 -6.08 -16.23
CA LEU A 22 9.94 -7.49 -15.99
C LEU A 22 11.13 -8.07 -15.21
N SER A 23 10.83 -8.61 -14.02
CA SER A 23 11.73 -9.26 -13.07
C SER A 23 12.45 -8.35 -12.06
N ALA A 24 11.75 -7.37 -11.48
CA ALA A 24 12.15 -6.89 -10.17
C ALA A 24 11.91 -8.00 -9.13
N LYS A 25 12.92 -8.32 -8.32
CA LYS A 25 12.81 -9.29 -7.22
C LYS A 25 11.63 -8.90 -6.31
N ALA A 26 10.86 -9.85 -5.79
CA ALA A 26 9.82 -9.52 -4.80
C ALA A 26 10.43 -8.78 -3.59
N LEU A 27 9.68 -7.85 -3.01
CA LEU A 27 10.06 -7.21 -1.75
C LEU A 27 10.04 -8.30 -0.67
N THR A 28 11.09 -8.36 0.14
CA THR A 28 11.15 -9.34 1.21
C THR A 28 10.30 -8.89 2.41
N VAL A 29 9.82 -9.85 3.19
CA VAL A 29 9.11 -9.59 4.46
C VAL A 29 9.91 -8.67 5.37
N ARG A 30 11.24 -8.85 5.42
CA ARG A 30 12.13 -8.03 6.25
C ARG A 30 12.20 -6.58 5.77
N GLU A 31 12.19 -6.34 4.46
CA GLU A 31 12.16 -4.96 3.94
C GLU A 31 10.83 -4.29 4.25
N ALA A 32 9.71 -4.99 4.07
CA ALA A 32 8.38 -4.49 4.44
C ALA A 32 8.31 -4.19 5.95
N TYR A 33 8.80 -5.11 6.80
CA TYR A 33 8.87 -4.90 8.25
C TYR A 33 9.63 -3.63 8.64
N GLN A 34 10.75 -3.30 7.97
CA GLN A 34 11.53 -2.12 8.35
C GLN A 34 10.74 -0.83 8.16
N VAL A 35 9.98 -0.69 7.07
CA VAL A 35 9.14 0.51 6.89
C VAL A 35 8.00 0.56 7.91
N LEU A 36 7.41 -0.59 8.27
CA LEU A 36 6.41 -0.65 9.34
C LEU A 36 6.98 -0.19 10.68
N ARG A 37 8.18 -0.66 11.01
CA ARG A 37 8.91 -0.28 12.21
C ARG A 37 9.26 1.21 12.21
N ASP A 38 9.73 1.75 11.10
CA ASP A 38 10.10 3.16 10.99
C ASP A 38 8.87 4.07 11.19
N ILE A 39 7.70 3.68 10.69
CA ILE A 39 6.43 4.35 11.00
C ILE A 39 6.12 4.25 12.49
N GLY A 40 6.15 3.04 13.06
CA GLY A 40 5.86 2.81 14.48
C GLY A 40 6.82 3.55 15.44
N LEU A 41 8.07 3.77 15.04
CA LEU A 41 9.05 4.55 15.79
C LEU A 41 8.92 6.07 15.56
N GLY A 42 8.07 6.51 14.64
CA GLY A 42 7.94 7.91 14.24
C GLY A 42 9.12 8.45 13.42
N VAL A 43 9.94 7.56 12.85
CA VAL A 43 11.05 7.91 11.93
C VAL A 43 10.48 8.34 10.57
N SER A 44 9.45 7.64 10.10
CA SER A 44 8.72 7.96 8.87
C SER A 44 7.30 8.40 9.19
N VAL A 45 6.88 9.52 8.60
CA VAL A 45 5.51 10.04 8.78
C VAL A 45 4.63 9.41 7.71
N MET A 46 3.54 8.76 8.15
CA MET A 46 2.56 8.20 7.23
C MET A 46 1.36 9.12 7.03
N ARG A 47 0.67 8.95 5.91
CA ARG A 47 -0.61 9.58 5.60
C ARG A 47 -1.59 8.54 5.08
N ARG A 48 -2.83 8.56 5.56
CA ARG A 48 -3.89 7.68 5.02
C ARG A 48 -4.24 8.04 3.58
N LEU A 49 -4.47 7.03 2.75
CA LEU A 49 -4.91 7.17 1.36
C LEU A 49 -6.43 7.00 1.17
N GLY A 50 -7.12 6.38 2.13
CA GLY A 50 -8.59 6.19 2.12
C GLY A 50 -9.37 7.30 2.85
N GLU A 51 -10.64 7.47 2.47
CA GLU A 51 -11.52 8.48 3.06
C GLU A 51 -11.99 8.10 4.47
N LYS A 52 -12.34 6.82 4.67
CA LYS A 52 -12.83 6.33 5.96
C LYS A 52 -11.67 6.14 6.94
N PRO A 53 -11.81 6.63 8.18
CA PRO A 53 -10.83 6.35 9.22
C PRO A 53 -10.89 4.90 9.68
N TRP A 54 -9.77 4.44 10.21
CA TRP A 54 -9.60 3.08 10.73
C TRP A 54 -10.70 2.70 11.73
N THR A 55 -11.07 3.63 12.62
CA THR A 55 -12.06 3.45 13.68
C THR A 55 -13.52 3.42 13.19
N GLU A 56 -13.81 3.92 11.98
CA GLU A 56 -15.15 3.81 11.39
C GLU A 56 -15.32 2.52 10.58
N MET A 57 -14.23 1.80 10.34
CA MET A 57 -14.24 0.54 9.64
C MET A 57 -14.20 -0.60 10.67
N TYR A 58 -15.31 -1.34 10.80
CA TYR A 58 -15.38 -2.47 11.72
C TYR A 58 -14.33 -3.54 11.37
N SER A 59 -14.27 -3.95 10.10
CA SER A 59 -13.16 -4.74 9.52
C SER A 59 -12.98 -4.33 8.04
N GLY A 60 -11.75 -4.38 7.52
CA GLY A 60 -11.47 -4.07 6.11
C GLY A 60 -10.06 -3.54 5.83
N MET A 61 -9.81 -3.17 4.57
CA MET A 61 -8.49 -2.73 4.12
C MET A 61 -8.29 -1.22 4.30
N THR A 62 -7.17 -0.82 4.90
CA THR A 62 -6.72 0.57 4.97
C THR A 62 -5.36 0.71 4.31
N SER A 63 -5.21 1.71 3.43
CA SER A 63 -3.91 2.02 2.82
C SER A 63 -3.34 3.32 3.36
N VAL A 64 -2.03 3.33 3.60
CA VAL A 64 -1.23 4.50 3.96
C VAL A 64 -0.07 4.67 2.98
N GLU A 65 0.47 5.87 2.93
CA GLU A 65 1.70 6.18 2.21
C GLU A 65 2.73 6.83 3.13
N THR A 66 4.00 6.56 2.85
CA THR A 66 5.13 7.22 3.50
C THR A 66 6.35 7.15 2.59
N ASP A 67 7.07 8.25 2.36
CA ASP A 67 8.33 8.26 1.60
C ASP A 67 8.28 7.52 0.24
N GLY A 68 7.14 7.58 -0.46
CA GLY A 68 6.90 6.90 -1.74
C GLY A 68 6.54 5.41 -1.64
N TRP A 69 6.48 4.87 -0.42
CA TRP A 69 5.89 3.57 -0.13
C TRP A 69 4.37 3.67 -0.06
N VAL A 70 3.70 2.60 -0.47
CA VAL A 70 2.26 2.41 -0.26
C VAL A 70 2.05 1.08 0.45
N ILE A 71 1.40 1.12 1.60
CA ILE A 71 1.21 -0.04 2.46
C ILE A 71 -0.28 -0.21 2.72
N THR A 72 -0.79 -1.42 2.52
CA THR A 72 -2.18 -1.79 2.80
C THR A 72 -2.20 -2.78 3.95
N PHE A 73 -2.99 -2.46 4.97
CA PHE A 73 -3.22 -3.30 6.14
C PHE A 73 -4.64 -3.80 6.17
N TYR A 74 -4.83 -4.99 6.73
CA TYR A 74 -6.13 -5.46 7.13
C TYR A 74 -6.41 -5.08 8.59
N ASN A 75 -7.55 -4.44 8.79
CA ASN A 75 -8.14 -4.16 10.09
C ASN A 75 -9.15 -5.27 10.40
N ASP A 76 -9.02 -5.90 11.56
CA ASP A 76 -10.07 -6.75 12.14
C ASP A 76 -10.52 -6.23 13.49
N CYS A 77 -11.79 -5.81 13.60
CA CYS A 77 -12.36 -5.30 14.84
C CYS A 77 -11.53 -4.16 15.49
N GLU A 78 -11.10 -3.20 14.66
CA GLU A 78 -10.21 -2.08 15.03
C GLU A 78 -8.78 -2.47 15.46
N THR A 79 -8.35 -3.71 15.18
CA THR A 79 -7.00 -4.19 15.46
C THR A 79 -6.20 -4.41 14.18
N LEU A 80 -4.89 -4.13 14.24
CA LEU A 80 -3.97 -4.41 13.14
C LEU A 80 -3.70 -5.92 13.08
N ASP A 81 -4.25 -6.57 12.05
CA ASP A 81 -4.16 -8.03 11.86
C ASP A 81 -2.92 -8.41 11.02
N TYR A 82 -2.91 -8.08 9.71
CA TYR A 82 -1.79 -8.37 8.80
C TYR A 82 -1.53 -7.24 7.80
N CYS A 83 -0.33 -7.28 7.19
CA CYS A 83 0.01 -6.47 6.03
C CYS A 83 -0.47 -7.17 4.75
N ASP A 84 -1.48 -6.62 4.09
CA ASP A 84 -2.00 -7.18 2.84
C ASP A 84 -1.02 -6.94 1.68
N SER A 85 -0.45 -5.75 1.58
CA SER A 85 0.56 -5.45 0.57
C SER A 85 1.46 -4.28 0.95
N CYS A 86 2.67 -4.28 0.40
CA CYS A 86 3.65 -3.22 0.59
C CYS A 86 4.38 -2.97 -0.73
N TYR A 87 4.16 -1.81 -1.32
CA TYR A 87 4.81 -1.34 -2.53
C TYR A 87 5.90 -0.35 -2.15
N CYS A 88 7.11 -0.62 -2.61
CA CYS A 88 8.22 0.29 -2.39
C CYS A 88 8.42 1.22 -3.61
N PRO A 89 9.08 2.37 -3.44
CA PRO A 89 9.25 3.36 -4.50
C PRO A 89 10.08 2.87 -5.69
N ASP A 90 10.85 1.78 -5.52
CA ASP A 90 11.63 1.16 -6.59
C ASP A 90 10.78 0.24 -7.52
N GLY A 91 9.51 0.04 -7.19
CA GLY A 91 8.55 -0.74 -7.97
C GLY A 91 8.41 -2.20 -7.55
N ARG A 92 9.18 -2.68 -6.56
CA ARG A 92 8.96 -4.01 -5.95
C ARG A 92 7.77 -4.01 -5.00
N ALA A 93 7.18 -5.18 -4.81
CA ALA A 93 6.06 -5.38 -3.91
C ALA A 93 6.21 -6.63 -3.05
N TYR A 94 5.68 -6.55 -1.83
CA TYR A 94 5.24 -7.68 -1.04
C TYR A 94 3.71 -7.74 -1.14
N THR A 95 3.17 -8.94 -1.30
CA THR A 95 1.73 -9.19 -1.33
C THR A 95 1.45 -10.40 -0.46
N PHE A 96 0.50 -10.26 0.44
CA PHE A 96 0.01 -11.34 1.29
C PHE A 96 -0.51 -12.48 0.43
N ASP A 97 -0.14 -13.70 0.80
CA ASP A 97 -0.55 -14.93 0.13
C ASP A 97 -1.09 -15.91 1.16
N SER A 98 -2.41 -15.94 1.30
CA SER A 98 -3.10 -16.81 2.25
C SER A 98 -2.90 -18.31 1.99
N SER A 99 -2.37 -18.68 0.81
CA SER A 99 -2.04 -20.06 0.49
C SER A 99 -0.66 -20.50 1.01
N GLN A 100 0.18 -19.56 1.45
CA GLN A 100 1.50 -19.89 1.98
C GLN A 100 1.42 -20.41 3.41
N GLN A 101 1.74 -21.70 3.57
CA GLN A 101 1.76 -22.36 4.87
C GLN A 101 2.91 -21.90 5.79
N PHE A 102 3.98 -21.32 5.22
CA PHE A 102 5.20 -20.93 5.94
C PHE A 102 5.64 -19.48 5.67
N GLY A 103 4.72 -18.61 5.22
CA GLY A 103 4.97 -17.17 5.12
C GLY A 103 4.88 -16.52 6.50
N THR A 104 5.80 -15.61 6.82
CA THR A 104 5.68 -14.74 8.01
C THR A 104 5.22 -13.38 7.52
N ASP A 105 4.15 -12.85 8.10
CA ASP A 105 3.66 -11.53 7.75
C ASP A 105 4.62 -10.44 8.29
N PRO A 106 4.86 -9.32 7.58
CA PRO A 106 5.67 -8.23 8.09
C PRO A 106 5.23 -7.69 9.45
N VAL A 107 3.91 -7.72 9.75
CA VAL A 107 3.35 -7.32 11.05
C VAL A 107 3.79 -8.27 12.16
N GLU A 108 3.94 -9.57 11.88
CA GLU A 108 4.39 -10.57 12.85
C GLU A 108 5.86 -10.39 13.28
N LEU A 109 6.65 -9.64 12.49
CA LEU A 109 8.03 -9.31 12.85
C LEU A 109 8.14 -8.11 13.81
N LEU A 110 7.06 -7.34 14.01
CA LEU A 110 7.02 -6.25 14.97
C LEU A 110 7.04 -6.80 16.39
N SER A 111 7.82 -6.16 17.26
CA SER A 111 7.65 -6.35 18.69
C SER A 111 6.26 -5.88 19.13
N THR A 112 5.78 -6.35 20.28
CA THR A 112 4.49 -5.93 20.85
C THR A 112 4.38 -4.41 21.00
N TRP A 113 5.49 -3.73 21.29
CA TRP A 113 5.50 -2.26 21.39
C TRP A 113 5.43 -1.59 20.01
N GLU A 114 6.22 -2.05 19.04
CA GLU A 114 6.21 -1.50 17.66
C GLU A 114 4.83 -1.68 17.00
N HIS A 115 4.21 -2.84 17.19
CA HIS A 115 2.85 -3.13 16.72
C HIS A 115 1.82 -2.17 17.33
N ALA A 116 1.83 -2.03 18.66
CA ALA A 116 0.90 -1.15 19.36
C ALA A 116 1.06 0.32 18.96
N GLU A 117 2.27 0.78 18.67
CA GLU A 117 2.50 2.16 18.24
C GLU A 117 2.04 2.40 16.80
N LEU A 118 2.32 1.46 15.89
CA LEU A 118 1.78 1.51 14.53
C LEU A 118 0.24 1.52 14.52
N GLU A 119 -0.40 0.67 15.32
CA GLU A 119 -1.87 0.62 15.41
C GLU A 119 -2.46 1.94 15.93
N LYS A 120 -1.84 2.59 16.93
CA LYS A 120 -2.27 3.92 17.39
C LYS A 120 -2.20 4.95 16.28
N LEU A 121 -1.11 4.96 15.51
CA LEU A 121 -0.94 5.86 14.39
C LEU A 121 -2.02 5.63 13.33
N LEU A 122 -2.36 4.37 13.03
CA LEU A 122 -3.42 4.02 12.07
C LEU A 122 -4.79 4.56 12.50
N LYS A 123 -5.08 4.52 13.80
CA LYS A 123 -6.33 5.04 14.40
C LYS A 123 -6.48 6.56 14.34
N VAL A 124 -5.37 7.31 14.31
CA VAL A 124 -5.38 8.79 14.31
C VAL A 124 -5.02 9.43 12.97
N SER A 125 -4.58 8.62 12.00
CA SER A 125 -4.21 9.06 10.64
C SER A 125 -5.36 9.59 9.81
#